data_AF-A0A6I9X205-F1
#
_entry.id   AF-A0A6I9X205-F1
#
_cell.length_a   1.000
_cell.length_b   1.000
_cell.length_c   1.000
_cell.angle_alpha   90.00
_cell.angle_beta   90.00
_cell.angle_gamma   90.00
#
_symmetry.space_group_name_H-M   'P 1'
#
loop_
_entity.id
_entity.type
_entity.pdbx_description
1 polymer ?
#
loop_
_entity_poly.entity_id
_entity_poly.type
_entity_poly.pdbx_seq_one_letter_code
_entity_poly.pdbx_strand_id
1 'polypeptide(L)'
;MMEAEEAARLRGGLRSGLRVLREQHQGWRDTLAACLPLLRTLGNVALQAEAARRVSFGETPLRAFTRLPERLRLKQRAGMEALLAELRQEKLPALLEPREAVGACLVPLLALGGPDAAPAQQPRAPFPAWADLVVGLLDAEALYHVVYLEAQLLLLSLSYRDVAGMQVAPQAWERIMQHGQRGNRVEETLLKATFFLEDT
;
A
#
# COMPACT_ATOMS: atom_id res chain seq x y z
N MET A 1 12.43 -0.18 -41.05
CA MET A 1 11.15 -0.91 -40.84
C MET A 1 11.12 -1.54 -39.45
N MET A 2 12.17 -2.26 -39.04
CA MET A 2 12.35 -2.81 -37.67
C MET A 2 12.26 -1.74 -36.56
N GLU A 3 12.88 -0.57 -36.74
CA GLU A 3 12.87 0.51 -35.74
C GLU A 3 11.49 1.17 -35.50
N ALA A 4 10.64 1.22 -36.54
CA ALA A 4 9.28 1.75 -36.38
C ALA A 4 8.39 0.81 -35.57
N GLU A 5 8.69 -0.49 -35.63
CA GLU A 5 7.98 -1.53 -34.89
C GLU A 5 8.38 -1.53 -33.40
N GLU A 6 9.66 -1.33 -33.09
CA GLU A 6 10.15 -1.17 -31.71
C GLU A 6 9.59 0.09 -31.04
N ALA A 7 9.59 1.23 -31.74
CA ALA A 7 9.01 2.48 -31.25
C ALA A 7 7.47 2.38 -31.05
N ALA A 8 6.78 1.56 -31.84
CA ALA A 8 5.36 1.27 -31.65
C ALA A 8 5.13 0.35 -30.44
N ARG A 9 5.97 -0.67 -30.26
CA ARG A 9 5.93 -1.58 -29.10
C ARG A 9 6.19 -0.85 -27.78
N LEU A 10 7.20 0.02 -27.73
CA LEU A 10 7.49 0.87 -26.56
C LEU A 10 6.32 1.79 -26.19
N ARG A 11 5.72 2.46 -27.18
CA ARG A 11 4.53 3.30 -26.96
C ARG A 11 3.33 2.48 -26.49
N GLY A 12 3.09 1.32 -27.09
CA GLY A 12 2.02 0.41 -26.69
C GLY A 12 2.19 -0.08 -25.25
N GLY A 13 3.40 -0.49 -24.88
CA GLY A 13 3.73 -0.89 -23.52
C GLY A 13 3.54 0.24 -22.51
N LEU A 14 3.99 1.46 -22.83
CA LEU A 14 3.87 2.61 -21.93
C LEU A 14 2.40 2.98 -21.71
N ARG A 15 1.60 2.99 -22.79
CA ARG A 15 0.14 3.21 -22.69
C ARG A 15 -0.53 2.17 -21.80
N SER A 16 -0.15 0.89 -21.94
CA SER A 16 -0.65 -0.17 -21.08
C SER A 16 -0.27 0.05 -19.62
N GLY A 17 1.01 0.35 -19.34
CA GLY A 17 1.50 0.59 -17.99
C GLY A 17 0.82 1.78 -17.31
N LEU A 18 0.60 2.88 -18.02
CA LEU A 18 -0.10 4.05 -17.50
C LEU A 18 -1.60 3.78 -17.24
N ARG A 19 -2.26 2.96 -18.06
CA ARG A 19 -3.64 2.53 -17.79
C ARG A 19 -3.72 1.66 -16.53
N VAL A 20 -2.83 0.68 -16.40
CA VAL A 20 -2.73 -0.16 -15.21
C VAL A 20 -2.46 0.70 -13.97
N LEU A 21 -1.52 1.64 -14.04
CA LEU A 21 -1.26 2.56 -12.93
C LEU A 21 -2.53 3.34 -12.54
N ARG A 22 -3.26 3.88 -13.52
CA ARG A 22 -4.50 4.64 -13.28
C ARG A 22 -5.57 3.80 -12.60
N GLU A 23 -5.78 2.57 -13.07
CA GLU A 23 -6.79 1.65 -12.54
C GLU A 23 -6.45 1.20 -11.12
N GLN A 24 -5.17 0.94 -10.85
CA GLN A 24 -4.70 0.40 -9.57
C GLN A 24 -4.52 1.47 -8.49
N HIS A 25 -4.17 2.71 -8.87
CA HIS A 25 -3.80 3.74 -7.91
C HIS A 25 -4.91 4.09 -6.92
N GLN A 26 -6.15 4.21 -7.40
CA GLN A 26 -7.29 4.52 -6.52
C GLN A 26 -7.56 3.39 -5.52
N GLY A 27 -7.58 2.13 -5.99
CA GLY A 27 -7.79 0.96 -5.13
C GLY A 27 -6.70 0.81 -4.06
N TRP A 28 -5.44 1.09 -4.42
CA TRP A 28 -4.33 1.13 -3.48
C TRP A 28 -4.53 2.18 -2.38
N ARG A 29 -4.90 3.41 -2.75
CA ARG A 29 -5.19 4.50 -1.80
C ARG A 29 -6.35 4.18 -0.87
N ASP A 30 -7.42 3.61 -1.41
CA ASP A 30 -8.60 3.23 -0.63
C ASP A 30 -8.28 2.11 0.35
N THR A 31 -7.45 1.14 -0.06
CA THR A 31 -6.98 0.05 0.80
C THR A 31 -6.13 0.58 1.95
N LEU A 32 -5.20 1.49 1.65
CA LEU A 32 -4.40 2.18 2.66
C LEU A 32 -5.25 2.95 3.69
N ALA A 33 -6.27 3.67 3.20
CA ALA A 33 -7.20 4.40 4.06
C ALA A 33 -8.04 3.47 4.93
N ALA A 34 -8.46 2.31 4.40
CA ALA A 34 -9.24 1.31 5.10
C ALA A 34 -8.48 0.60 6.24
N CYS A 35 -7.14 0.58 6.20
CA CYS A 35 -6.33 -0.03 7.26
C CYS A 35 -6.36 0.78 8.58
N LEU A 36 -6.44 2.12 8.49
CA LEU A 36 -6.33 2.98 9.67
C LEU A 36 -7.48 2.78 10.68
N PRO A 37 -8.76 2.70 10.28
CA PRO A 37 -9.85 2.37 11.20
C PRO A 37 -9.69 1.01 11.91
N LEU A 38 -9.19 0.00 11.22
CA LEU A 38 -8.92 -1.33 11.80
C LEU A 38 -7.82 -1.25 12.86
N LEU A 39 -6.72 -0.56 12.54
CA LEU A 39 -5.63 -0.34 13.48
C LEU A 39 -6.05 0.48 14.69
N ARG A 40 -6.88 1.51 14.51
CA ARG A 40 -7.46 2.28 15.64
C ARG A 40 -8.33 1.40 16.53
N THR A 41 -9.14 0.53 15.92
CA THR A 41 -9.95 -0.44 16.67
C THR A 41 -9.06 -1.42 17.44
N LEU A 42 -7.99 -1.92 16.82
CA LEU A 42 -7.01 -2.79 17.46
C LEU A 42 -6.35 -2.11 18.67
N GLY A 43 -5.87 -0.88 18.51
CA GLY A 43 -5.28 -0.10 19.60
C GLY A 43 -6.27 0.16 20.74
N ASN A 44 -7.53 0.41 20.43
CA ASN A 44 -8.59 0.58 21.43
C ASN A 44 -8.86 -0.71 22.21
N VAL A 45 -8.95 -1.87 21.54
CA VAL A 45 -9.14 -3.16 22.22
C VAL A 45 -7.92 -3.48 23.09
N ALA A 46 -6.71 -3.18 22.62
CA ALA A 46 -5.48 -3.34 23.38
C ALA A 46 -5.47 -2.45 24.65
N LEU A 47 -5.90 -1.19 24.54
CA LEU A 47 -6.05 -0.28 25.69
C LEU A 47 -7.09 -0.80 26.69
N GLN A 48 -8.23 -1.28 26.21
CA GLN A 48 -9.27 -1.88 27.05
C GLN A 48 -8.78 -3.16 27.75
N ALA A 49 -7.99 -3.98 27.07
CA ALA A 49 -7.41 -5.19 27.65
C ALA A 49 -6.44 -4.84 28.80
N GLU A 50 -5.60 -3.82 28.61
CA GLU A 50 -4.70 -3.33 29.65
C GLU A 50 -5.47 -2.72 30.83
N ALA A 51 -6.48 -1.88 30.56
CA ALA A 51 -7.33 -1.31 31.61
C ALA A 51 -8.05 -2.41 32.42
N ALA A 52 -8.61 -3.41 31.75
CA ALA A 52 -9.30 -4.52 32.40
C ALA A 52 -8.36 -5.36 33.29
N ARG A 53 -7.06 -5.42 32.99
CA ARG A 53 -6.08 -6.11 33.86
C ARG A 53 -5.82 -5.37 35.17
N ARG A 54 -6.05 -4.06 35.22
CA ARG A 54 -5.83 -3.22 36.40
C ARG A 54 -7.05 -3.13 37.32
N VAL A 55 -8.22 -3.60 36.86
CA VAL A 55 -9.46 -3.55 37.63
C VAL A 55 -9.53 -4.71 38.64
N SER A 56 -9.75 -4.38 39.90
CA SER A 56 -10.14 -5.36 40.93
C SER A 56 -11.64 -5.66 40.81
N PHE A 57 -12.02 -6.62 39.96
CA PHE A 57 -13.43 -6.92 39.70
C PHE A 57 -14.23 -7.30 40.96
N GLY A 58 -13.57 -7.86 41.99
CA GLY A 58 -14.18 -8.19 43.27
C GLY A 58 -14.69 -6.97 44.06
N GLU A 59 -14.12 -5.80 43.81
CA GLU A 59 -14.50 -4.52 44.45
C GLU A 59 -15.51 -3.72 43.62
N THR A 60 -15.92 -4.25 42.47
CA THR A 60 -16.88 -3.58 41.58
C THR A 60 -18.29 -4.16 41.75
N PRO A 61 -19.34 -3.45 41.28
CA PRO A 61 -20.69 -4.02 41.16
C PRO A 61 -20.74 -5.31 40.33
N LEU A 62 -19.72 -5.59 39.51
CA LEU A 62 -19.61 -6.79 38.68
C LEU A 62 -19.08 -8.03 39.44
N ARG A 63 -18.83 -7.93 40.76
CA ARG A 63 -18.31 -9.03 41.60
C ARG A 63 -19.11 -10.33 41.54
N ALA A 64 -20.42 -10.25 41.25
CA ALA A 64 -21.28 -11.43 41.09
C ALA A 64 -20.90 -12.27 39.85
N PHE A 65 -20.19 -11.70 38.89
CA PHE A 65 -19.77 -12.36 37.66
C PHE A 65 -18.33 -12.88 37.79
N THR A 66 -18.13 -13.95 38.56
CA THR A 66 -16.80 -14.52 38.86
C THR A 66 -15.99 -14.91 37.62
N ARG A 67 -16.66 -15.33 36.53
CA ARG A 67 -16.01 -15.68 35.25
C ARG A 67 -15.81 -14.51 34.29
N LEU A 68 -16.27 -13.30 34.63
CA LEU A 68 -16.17 -12.13 33.76
C LEU A 68 -14.72 -11.81 33.36
N PRO A 69 -13.72 -11.80 34.27
CA PRO A 69 -12.35 -11.42 33.90
C PRO A 69 -11.76 -12.36 32.84
N GLU A 70 -11.96 -13.67 33.00
CA GLU A 70 -11.48 -14.68 32.06
C GLU A 70 -12.18 -14.57 30.70
N ARG A 71 -13.52 -14.46 30.70
CA ARG A 71 -14.31 -14.32 29.46
C ARG A 71 -13.98 -13.03 28.73
N LEU A 72 -13.75 -11.93 29.45
CA LEU A 72 -13.37 -10.65 28.88
C LEU A 72 -12.00 -10.74 28.20
N ARG A 73 -11.01 -11.32 28.88
CA ARG A 73 -9.66 -11.55 28.31
C ARG A 73 -9.72 -12.40 27.05
N LEU A 74 -10.48 -13.50 27.06
CA LEU A 74 -10.66 -14.36 25.89
C LEU A 74 -11.32 -13.61 24.73
N LYS A 75 -12.38 -12.83 25.01
CA LYS A 75 -13.05 -12.02 23.97
C LYS A 75 -12.15 -10.94 23.38
N GLN A 76 -11.41 -10.22 24.22
CA GLN A 76 -10.47 -9.18 23.78
C GLN A 76 -9.36 -9.79 22.93
N ARG A 77 -8.79 -10.92 23.36
CA ARG A 77 -7.78 -11.65 22.59
C ARG A 77 -8.32 -12.08 21.22
N ALA A 78 -9.49 -12.72 21.19
CA ALA A 78 -10.11 -13.15 19.94
C ALA A 78 -10.40 -11.96 19.00
N GLY A 79 -10.83 -10.82 19.55
CA GLY A 79 -11.05 -9.59 18.78
C GLY A 79 -9.75 -9.04 18.17
N MET A 80 -8.66 -9.01 18.94
CA MET A 80 -7.35 -8.59 18.42
C MET A 80 -6.81 -9.56 17.37
N GLU A 81 -6.95 -10.88 17.58
CA GLU A 81 -6.55 -11.90 16.62
C GLU A 81 -7.33 -11.78 15.29
N ALA A 82 -8.65 -11.53 15.36
CA ALA A 82 -9.47 -11.32 14.16
C ALA A 82 -9.07 -10.06 13.37
N LEU A 83 -8.86 -8.93 14.05
CA LEU A 83 -8.40 -7.69 13.41
C LEU A 83 -7.03 -7.84 12.76
N LEU A 84 -6.10 -8.53 13.43
CA LEU A 84 -4.79 -8.83 12.86
C LEU A 84 -4.88 -9.79 11.66
N ALA A 85 -5.81 -10.75 11.69
CA ALA A 85 -6.05 -11.63 10.56
C ALA A 85 -6.58 -10.85 9.35
N GLU A 86 -7.58 -9.99 9.52
CA GLU A 86 -8.12 -9.14 8.44
C GLU A 86 -7.02 -8.25 7.83
N LEU A 87 -6.24 -7.57 8.68
CA LEU A 87 -5.13 -6.72 8.22
C LEU A 87 -4.07 -7.50 7.41
N ARG A 88 -3.74 -8.73 7.83
CA ARG A 88 -2.68 -9.53 7.21
C ARG A 88 -3.12 -10.35 6.02
N GLN A 89 -4.33 -10.87 6.05
CA GLN A 89 -4.84 -11.83 5.07
C GLN A 89 -5.67 -11.15 3.98
N GLU A 90 -6.21 -9.95 4.25
CA GLU A 90 -7.00 -9.21 3.27
C GLU A 90 -6.30 -7.93 2.84
N LYS A 91 -5.91 -7.07 3.79
CA LYS A 91 -5.37 -5.75 3.44
C LYS A 91 -3.96 -5.79 2.88
N LEU A 92 -3.05 -6.58 3.45
CA LEU A 92 -1.69 -6.71 2.92
C LEU A 92 -1.65 -7.24 1.46
N PRO A 93 -2.37 -8.31 1.09
CA PRO A 93 -2.44 -8.75 -0.31
C PRO A 93 -3.03 -7.69 -1.23
N ALA A 94 -4.09 -6.99 -0.81
CA ALA A 94 -4.68 -5.90 -1.60
C ALA A 94 -3.72 -4.71 -1.82
N LEU A 95 -2.73 -4.50 -0.94
CA LEU A 95 -1.66 -3.52 -1.15
C LEU A 95 -0.55 -4.04 -2.07
N LEU A 96 -0.34 -5.37 -2.13
CA LEU A 96 0.66 -6.00 -2.99
C LEU A 96 0.22 -6.04 -4.46
N GLU A 97 -1.06 -6.28 -4.72
CA GLU A 97 -1.60 -6.43 -6.09
C GLU A 97 -1.30 -5.23 -7.00
N PRO A 98 -1.55 -3.95 -6.60
CA PRO A 98 -1.16 -2.77 -7.37
C PRO A 98 0.33 -2.71 -7.71
N ARG A 99 1.20 -3.12 -6.78
CA ARG A 99 2.65 -3.16 -6.97
C ARG A 99 3.01 -4.21 -8.03
N GLU A 100 2.49 -5.42 -7.90
CA GLU A 100 2.76 -6.50 -8.85
C GLU A 100 2.25 -6.18 -10.25
N ALA A 101 1.06 -5.58 -10.36
CA ALA A 101 0.47 -5.15 -11.62
C ALA A 101 1.31 -4.09 -12.34
N VAL A 102 1.77 -3.06 -11.63
CA VAL A 102 2.64 -2.01 -12.20
C VAL A 102 4.02 -2.57 -12.53
N GLY A 103 4.60 -3.39 -11.64
CA GLY A 103 5.89 -4.05 -11.85
C GLY A 103 5.91 -4.96 -13.09
N ALA A 104 4.85 -5.74 -13.31
CA ALA A 104 4.70 -6.60 -14.47
C ALA A 104 4.70 -5.81 -15.80
N CYS A 105 4.21 -4.57 -15.79
CA CYS A 105 4.23 -3.69 -16.96
C CYS A 105 5.62 -3.08 -17.22
N LEU A 106 6.41 -2.86 -16.17
CA LEU A 106 7.74 -2.23 -16.27
C LEU A 106 8.81 -3.17 -16.82
N VAL A 107 8.79 -4.46 -16.47
CA VAL A 107 9.77 -5.46 -16.94
C VAL A 107 9.94 -5.46 -18.47
N PRO A 108 8.88 -5.61 -19.29
CA PRO A 108 9.03 -5.57 -20.74
C PRO A 108 9.41 -4.19 -21.27
N LEU A 109 8.97 -3.10 -20.62
CA LEU A 109 9.33 -1.73 -21.02
C LEU A 109 10.82 -1.44 -20.85
N LEU A 110 11.40 -1.88 -19.74
CA LEU A 110 12.83 -1.73 -19.47
C LEU A 110 13.69 -2.62 -20.38
N ALA A 111 13.22 -3.83 -20.70
CA ALA A 111 13.90 -4.73 -21.63
C ALA A 111 14.00 -4.15 -23.05
N LEU A 112 12.99 -3.39 -23.48
CA LEU A 112 12.97 -2.71 -24.78
C LEU A 112 13.80 -1.41 -24.81
N GLY A 113 14.22 -0.89 -23.66
CA GLY A 113 14.99 0.37 -23.52
C GLY A 113 16.42 0.20 -23.01
N GLY A 114 16.98 -1.02 -23.07
CA GLY A 114 18.29 -1.37 -22.53
C GLY A 114 19.49 -0.64 -23.18
N PRO A 115 20.70 -0.72 -22.59
CA PRO A 115 21.90 0.05 -22.98
C PRO A 115 22.43 -0.23 -24.40
N ASP A 116 21.99 -1.31 -25.05
CA ASP A 116 22.30 -1.61 -26.46
C ASP A 116 21.35 -0.92 -27.45
N ALA A 117 20.31 -0.21 -26.95
CA ALA A 117 19.48 0.64 -27.78
C ALA A 117 20.33 1.82 -28.28
N ALA A 118 20.64 1.81 -29.58
CA ALA A 118 21.52 2.79 -30.18
C ALA A 118 21.08 4.23 -29.85
N PRO A 119 22.01 5.15 -29.53
CA PRO A 119 21.71 6.53 -29.15
C PRO A 119 21.05 7.37 -30.26
N ALA A 120 20.78 6.76 -31.43
CA ALA A 120 20.06 7.37 -32.55
C ALA A 120 18.52 7.35 -32.38
N GLN A 121 17.98 6.67 -31.36
CA GLN A 121 16.58 6.28 -31.27
C GLN A 121 15.74 7.05 -30.23
N GLN A 122 16.10 8.29 -29.92
CA GLN A 122 15.11 9.20 -29.35
C GLN A 122 14.11 9.57 -30.45
N PRO A 123 12.79 9.36 -30.27
CA PRO A 123 11.81 9.88 -31.19
C PRO A 123 12.07 11.39 -31.33
N ARG A 124 12.43 11.86 -32.53
CA ARG A 124 12.34 13.28 -32.89
C ARG A 124 10.86 13.65 -32.95
N ALA A 125 10.22 13.70 -31.79
CA ALA A 125 8.96 14.33 -31.53
C ALA A 125 9.23 15.38 -30.44
N PRO A 126 8.48 16.49 -30.40
CA PRO A 126 8.75 17.63 -29.52
C PRO A 126 8.41 17.36 -28.03
N PHE A 127 8.61 16.15 -27.51
CA PHE A 127 8.13 15.78 -26.19
C PHE A 127 9.22 15.17 -25.28
N PRO A 128 9.73 15.95 -24.31
CA PRO A 128 10.40 15.41 -23.12
C PRO A 128 9.52 14.46 -22.26
N ALA A 129 8.23 14.29 -22.56
CA ALA A 129 7.31 13.53 -21.69
C ALA A 129 7.47 12.00 -21.70
N TRP A 130 8.07 11.37 -22.71
CA TRP A 130 8.14 9.90 -22.70
C TRP A 130 9.05 9.39 -21.57
N ALA A 131 10.24 9.97 -21.45
CA ALA A 131 11.16 9.65 -20.36
C ALA A 131 10.53 10.00 -19.00
N ASP A 132 9.86 11.15 -18.90
CA ASP A 132 9.16 11.57 -17.68
C ASP A 132 8.03 10.60 -17.28
N LEU A 133 7.30 10.02 -18.25
CA LEU A 133 6.22 9.06 -17.99
C LEU A 133 6.78 7.69 -17.56
N VAL A 134 7.89 7.24 -18.14
CA VAL A 134 8.59 6.02 -17.70
C VAL A 134 9.14 6.21 -16.28
N VAL A 135 9.79 7.35 -16.02
CA VAL A 135 10.24 7.72 -14.67
C VAL A 135 9.06 7.76 -13.70
N GLY A 136 7.93 8.33 -14.11
CA GLY A 136 6.71 8.36 -13.29
C GLY A 136 6.16 6.97 -12.94
N LEU A 137 6.22 6.01 -13.86
CA LEU A 137 5.86 4.61 -13.56
C LEU A 137 6.86 3.95 -12.60
N LEU A 138 8.17 4.19 -12.78
CA LEU A 138 9.20 3.68 -11.88
C LEU A 138 9.06 4.27 -10.48
N ASP A 139 8.83 5.57 -10.37
CA ASP A 139 8.57 6.27 -9.11
C ASP A 139 7.32 5.71 -8.42
N ALA A 140 6.27 5.39 -9.18
CA ALA A 140 5.06 4.78 -8.64
C ALA A 140 5.30 3.35 -8.13
N GLU A 141 6.03 2.51 -8.86
CA GLU A 141 6.39 1.16 -8.41
C GLU A 141 7.24 1.23 -7.14
N ALA A 142 8.27 2.09 -7.12
CA ALA A 142 9.14 2.27 -5.98
C ALA A 142 8.37 2.76 -4.74
N LEU A 143 7.41 3.68 -4.93
CA LEU A 143 6.52 4.15 -3.87
C LEU A 143 5.69 3.00 -3.30
N TYR A 144 5.02 2.23 -4.16
CA TYR A 144 4.20 1.09 -3.74
C TYR A 144 5.05 0.05 -3.02
N HIS A 145 6.27 -0.17 -3.49
CA HIS A 145 7.21 -1.10 -2.88
C HIS A 145 7.61 -0.68 -1.47
N VAL A 146 8.04 0.57 -1.28
CA VAL A 146 8.46 1.08 0.04
C VAL A 146 7.30 1.04 1.03
N VAL A 147 6.14 1.56 0.63
CA VAL A 147 4.95 1.59 1.51
C VAL A 147 4.49 0.17 1.85
N TYR A 148 4.48 -0.75 0.88
CA TYR A 148 4.14 -2.15 1.13
C TYR A 148 5.08 -2.79 2.15
N LEU A 149 6.39 -2.59 2.01
CA LEU A 149 7.37 -3.16 2.94
C LEU A 149 7.24 -2.58 4.35
N GLU A 150 7.05 -1.27 4.48
CA GLU A 150 6.81 -0.63 5.79
C GLU A 150 5.52 -1.17 6.43
N ALA A 151 4.44 -1.29 5.64
CA ALA A 151 3.16 -1.84 6.10
C ALA A 151 3.30 -3.31 6.50
N GLN A 152 3.98 -4.12 5.70
CA GLN A 152 4.22 -5.53 5.97
C GLN A 152 5.04 -5.71 7.25
N LEU A 153 6.12 -4.94 7.42
CA LEU A 153 6.96 -4.98 8.60
C LEU A 153 6.15 -4.64 9.86
N LEU A 154 5.39 -3.54 9.83
CA LEU A 154 4.54 -3.12 10.94
C LEU A 154 3.50 -4.20 11.27
N LEU A 155 2.76 -4.69 10.29
CA LEU A 155 1.67 -5.62 10.54
C LEU A 155 2.15 -7.00 10.99
N LEU A 156 3.31 -7.46 10.53
CA LEU A 156 3.92 -8.71 10.98
C LEU A 156 4.59 -8.60 12.35
N SER A 157 5.06 -7.41 12.74
CA SER A 157 5.65 -7.21 14.08
C SER A 157 4.61 -7.20 15.20
N LEU A 158 3.35 -6.88 14.90
CA LEU A 158 2.29 -6.83 15.90
C LEU A 158 1.96 -8.23 16.46
N SER A 159 1.66 -8.30 17.74
CA SER A 159 1.22 -9.54 18.38
C SER A 159 0.21 -9.21 19.46
N TYR A 160 -0.79 -10.08 19.66
CA TYR A 160 -1.74 -9.93 20.76
C TYR A 160 -1.05 -9.93 22.14
N ARG A 161 0.19 -10.42 22.22
CA ARG A 161 1.02 -10.40 23.43
C ARG A 161 1.69 -9.05 23.67
N ASP A 162 1.89 -8.26 22.61
CA ASP A 162 2.49 -6.93 22.67
C ASP A 162 1.41 -5.84 22.62
N VAL A 163 0.81 -5.60 23.79
CA VAL A 163 -0.26 -4.63 23.96
C VAL A 163 0.23 -3.20 23.68
N ALA A 164 1.48 -2.89 23.99
CA ALA A 164 2.06 -1.57 23.74
C ALA A 164 2.21 -1.32 22.24
N GLY A 165 2.75 -2.30 21.49
CA GLY A 165 2.85 -2.24 20.04
C GLY A 165 1.49 -2.01 19.37
N MET A 166 0.45 -2.72 19.81
CA MET A 166 -0.91 -2.55 19.27
C MET A 166 -1.49 -1.15 19.53
N GLN A 167 -1.21 -0.54 20.68
CA GLN A 167 -1.67 0.81 21.00
C GLN A 167 -1.01 1.90 20.16
N VAL A 168 0.26 1.70 19.77
CA VAL A 168 1.01 2.67 18.95
C VAL A 168 0.94 2.41 17.44
N ALA A 169 0.36 1.27 17.04
CA ALA A 169 0.22 0.87 15.65
C ALA A 169 -0.51 1.92 14.76
N PRO A 170 -1.59 2.59 15.22
CA PRO A 170 -2.25 3.63 14.42
C PRO A 170 -1.30 4.78 14.08
N GLN A 171 -0.50 5.25 15.03
CA GLN A 171 0.43 6.36 14.79
C GLN A 171 1.59 5.92 13.90
N ALA A 172 2.05 4.66 14.03
CA ALA A 172 3.05 4.11 13.12
C ALA A 172 2.51 4.06 11.67
N TRP A 173 1.27 3.63 11.48
CA TRP A 173 0.60 3.62 10.18
C TRP A 173 0.42 5.02 9.59
N GLU A 174 0.03 6.00 10.39
CA GLU A 174 -0.10 7.39 9.94
C GLU A 174 1.24 7.96 9.42
N ARG A 175 2.39 7.55 9.98
CA ARG A 175 3.71 7.92 9.45
C ARG A 175 4.00 7.29 8.09
N ILE A 176 3.65 6.02 7.91
CA ILE A 176 3.75 5.31 6.62
C ILE A 176 2.91 6.04 5.56
N MET A 177 1.68 6.41 5.91
CA MET A 177 0.78 7.18 5.03
C MET A 177 1.39 8.55 4.65
N GLN A 178 1.96 9.25 5.62
CA GLN A 178 2.62 10.54 5.36
C GLN A 178 3.83 10.37 4.44
N HIS A 179 4.60 9.29 4.58
CA HIS A 179 5.70 8.97 3.66
C HIS A 179 5.17 8.69 2.25
N GLY A 180 4.10 7.88 2.14
CA GLY A 180 3.45 7.55 0.87
C GLY A 180 2.83 8.74 0.14
N GLN A 181 2.45 9.80 0.87
CA GLN A 181 1.87 11.03 0.32
C GLN A 181 2.91 12.11 0.00
N ARG A 182 4.20 11.91 0.33
CA ARG A 182 5.25 12.88 0.02
C ARG A 182 5.51 12.89 -1.49
N GLY A 183 4.89 13.85 -2.17
CA GLY A 183 5.31 14.30 -3.48
C GLY A 183 4.28 14.28 -4.59
N ASN A 184 3.04 13.78 -4.37
CA ASN A 184 1.97 13.70 -5.39
C ASN A 184 2.44 13.22 -6.78
N ARG A 185 3.54 12.45 -6.83
CA ARG A 185 4.26 12.17 -8.09
C ARG A 185 3.47 11.24 -8.99
N VAL A 186 2.70 10.34 -8.38
CA VAL A 186 1.83 9.42 -9.11
C VAL A 186 0.67 10.19 -9.72
N GLU A 187 0.04 11.10 -8.98
CA GLU A 187 -1.02 11.97 -9.50
C GLU A 187 -0.52 12.89 -10.61
N GLU A 188 0.66 13.49 -10.45
CA GLU A 188 1.31 14.30 -11.49
C GLU A 188 1.60 13.47 -12.75
N THR A 189 2.10 12.24 -12.58
CA THR A 189 2.34 11.31 -13.69
C THR A 189 1.05 10.96 -14.40
N LEU A 190 -0.03 10.67 -13.66
CA LEU A 190 -1.35 10.36 -14.22
C LEU A 190 -1.94 11.57 -14.97
N LEU A 191 -1.74 12.79 -14.46
CA LEU A 191 -2.13 14.04 -15.14
C LEU A 191 -1.33 14.27 -16.43
N LYS A 192 -0.02 13.99 -16.44
CA LYS A 192 0.79 14.05 -17.68
C LYS A 192 0.36 12.96 -18.67
N ALA A 193 -0.05 11.81 -18.16
CA ALA A 193 -0.46 10.66 -18.95
C ALA A 193 -1.81 10.82 -19.66
N THR A 194 -2.73 11.66 -19.16
CA THR A 194 -4.05 11.85 -19.81
C THR A 194 -3.88 12.32 -21.25
N PHE A 195 -3.06 13.35 -21.48
CA PHE A 195 -2.76 13.85 -22.82
C PHE A 195 -2.15 12.77 -23.72
N PHE A 196 -1.23 11.96 -23.17
CA PHE A 196 -0.58 10.87 -23.91
C PHE A 196 -1.52 9.70 -24.26
N LEU A 197 -2.55 9.47 -23.43
CA LEU A 197 -3.57 8.44 -23.64
C LEU A 197 -4.69 8.91 -24.58
N GLU A 198 -4.91 10.22 -24.70
CA GLU A 198 -5.93 10.86 -25.55
C GLU A 198 -5.45 11.16 -26.97
N ASP A 199 -4.13 11.32 -27.20
CA ASP A 199 -3.55 11.44 -28.55
C ASP A 199 -3.70 10.13 -29.35
N THR A 200 -4.81 10.01 -30.08
CA THR A 200 -5.07 8.94 -31.08
C THR A 200 -4.50 9.26 -32.44
#